data_AF-A0A5M6DSP1-F1
#
_entry.id   AF-A0A5M6DSP1-F1
#
_cell.length_a   1.000
_cell.length_b   1.000
_cell.length_c   1.000
_cell.angle_alpha   90.00
_cell.angle_beta   90.00
_cell.angle_gamma   90.00
#
_symmetry.space_group_name_H-M   'P 1'
#
loop_
_entity.id
_entity.type
_entity.pdbx_description
1 polymer ?
#
loop_
_entity_poly.entity_id
_entity_poly.type
_entity_poly.pdbx_seq_one_letter_code
_entity_poly.pdbx_strand_id
1 'polypeptide(L)'
;MLKLSARQKREFYSVSNLLLHLAIFIILLLTLNSCAQAEELPEADCGTLATVKNLTGLDGCGFVLELDNGTRLESYIPAQNTNGQTSPLQNFPLTDGQRVSVSYQVRQDIGSYCMVGTIVEITCIETVAAPSENT
;
A
#
# COMPACT_ATOMS: atom_id res chain seq x y z
N MET A 1 -28.51 -18.30 60.42
CA MET A 1 -27.18 -17.63 60.38
C MET A 1 -26.09 -18.70 60.51
N LEU A 2 -25.50 -19.16 59.41
CA LEU A 2 -24.43 -20.18 59.48
C LEU A 2 -23.11 -19.53 59.94
N LYS A 3 -22.62 -19.91 61.13
CA LYS A 3 -21.29 -19.54 61.63
C LYS A 3 -20.25 -20.50 61.07
N LEU A 4 -19.55 -20.08 60.02
CA LEU A 4 -18.43 -20.82 59.42
C LEU A 4 -17.19 -20.75 60.33
N SER A 5 -16.56 -21.91 60.58
CA SER A 5 -15.34 -22.09 61.37
C SER A 5 -14.14 -21.34 60.77
N ALA A 6 -13.23 -20.83 61.62
CA ALA A 6 -12.03 -20.08 61.21
C ALA A 6 -11.14 -20.87 60.21
N ARG A 7 -11.13 -22.20 60.31
CA ARG A 7 -10.42 -23.09 59.39
C ARG A 7 -11.05 -23.08 57.99
N GLN A 8 -12.38 -23.07 57.92
CA GLN A 8 -13.14 -23.05 56.66
C GLN A 8 -13.01 -21.70 55.94
N LYS A 9 -12.87 -20.60 56.68
CA LYS A 9 -12.54 -19.28 56.12
C LYS A 9 -11.14 -19.26 55.50
N ARG A 10 -10.14 -19.85 56.14
CA ARG A 10 -8.75 -19.89 55.65
C ARG A 10 -8.62 -20.66 54.34
N GLU A 11 -9.27 -21.81 54.23
CA GLU A 11 -9.35 -22.60 52.98
C GLU A 11 -10.10 -21.82 51.89
N PHE A 12 -11.20 -21.13 52.24
CA PHE A 12 -11.96 -20.32 51.29
C PHE A 12 -11.16 -19.12 50.77
N TYR A 13 -10.40 -18.43 51.62
CA TYR A 13 -9.49 -17.36 51.20
C TYR A 13 -8.33 -17.88 50.36
N SER A 14 -7.79 -19.08 50.65
CA SER A 14 -6.71 -19.68 49.86
C SER A 14 -7.18 -20.05 48.45
N VAL A 15 -8.37 -20.64 48.34
CA VAL A 15 -8.98 -20.99 47.05
C VAL A 15 -9.38 -19.72 46.29
N SER A 16 -9.96 -18.73 46.97
CA SER A 16 -10.31 -17.44 46.37
C SER A 16 -9.08 -16.70 45.85
N ASN A 17 -7.95 -16.74 46.57
CA ASN A 17 -6.72 -16.09 46.16
C ASN A 17 -6.06 -16.84 44.98
N LEU A 18 -6.09 -18.18 44.99
CA LEU A 18 -5.62 -18.99 43.87
C LEU A 18 -6.46 -18.75 42.60
N LEU A 19 -7.79 -18.67 42.74
CA LEU A 19 -8.70 -18.35 41.64
C LEU A 19 -8.48 -16.93 41.11
N LEU A 20 -8.20 -15.97 41.99
CA LEU A 20 -7.88 -14.59 41.60
C LEU A 20 -6.58 -14.52 40.79
N HIS A 21 -5.54 -15.23 41.22
CA HIS A 21 -4.25 -15.27 40.50
C HIS A 21 -4.39 -15.98 39.14
N LEU A 22 -5.17 -17.06 39.08
CA LEU A 22 -5.48 -17.75 37.83
C LEU A 22 -6.22 -16.84 36.85
N ALA A 23 -7.21 -16.08 37.33
CA ALA A 23 -7.97 -15.14 36.50
C ALA A 23 -7.07 -14.00 35.94
N ILE A 24 -6.17 -13.45 36.74
CA ILE A 24 -5.20 -12.42 36.30
C ILE A 24 -4.28 -12.97 35.22
N PHE A 25 -3.76 -14.20 35.38
CA PHE A 25 -2.88 -14.83 34.40
C PHE A 25 -3.60 -15.08 33.06
N ILE A 26 -4.86 -15.49 33.08
CA ILE A 26 -5.68 -15.68 31.86
C ILE A 26 -5.92 -14.34 31.15
N ILE A 27 -6.25 -13.28 31.89
CA ILE A 27 -6.42 -11.93 31.31
C ILE A 27 -5.11 -11.44 30.67
N LEU A 28 -3.97 -11.66 31.34
CA LEU A 28 -2.65 -11.31 30.79
C LEU A 28 -2.37 -12.07 29.49
N LEU A 29 -2.66 -13.38 29.42
CA LEU A 29 -2.52 -14.18 28.18
C LEU A 29 -3.46 -13.70 27.06
N LEU A 30 -4.66 -13.23 27.38
CA LEU A 30 -5.59 -12.67 26.39
C LEU A 30 -5.09 -11.33 25.81
N THR A 31 -4.41 -10.51 26.60
CA THR A 31 -3.85 -9.23 26.11
C THR A 31 -2.65 -9.40 25.15
N LEU A 32 -1.93 -10.52 25.20
CA LEU A 32 -0.77 -10.78 24.32
C LEU A 32 -1.15 -11.17 22.89
N ASN A 33 -2.43 -11.48 22.62
CA ASN A 33 -2.91 -11.84 21.28
C ASN A 33 -3.52 -10.67 20.50
N SER A 34 -3.54 -9.45 21.06
CA SER A 34 -4.19 -8.28 20.44
C SER A 34 -3.22 -7.35 19.71
N CYS A 35 -2.15 -7.87 19.13
CA CYS A 35 -1.33 -7.09 18.19
C CYS A 35 -0.75 -7.97 17.09
N ALA A 36 -1.64 -8.46 16.23
CA ALA A 36 -1.32 -8.56 14.81
C ALA A 36 -1.91 -7.30 14.17
N GLN A 37 -1.20 -6.17 14.26
CA GLN A 37 -1.36 -5.18 13.22
C GLN A 37 -0.85 -5.88 11.96
N ALA A 38 -1.80 -6.32 11.14
CA ALA A 38 -1.52 -6.44 9.72
C ALA A 38 -0.95 -5.07 9.34
N GLU A 39 0.34 -5.02 9.05
CA GLU A 39 0.92 -3.88 8.39
C GLU A 39 0.14 -3.81 7.07
N GLU A 40 -0.84 -2.91 7.00
CA GLU A 40 -1.43 -2.54 5.72
C GLU A 40 -0.26 -1.98 4.92
N LEU A 41 0.29 -2.83 4.03
CA LEU A 41 1.13 -2.39 2.94
C LEU A 41 0.43 -1.17 2.34
N PRO A 42 1.11 -0.02 2.20
CA PRO A 42 0.44 1.17 1.69
C PRO A 42 -0.16 0.78 0.35
N GLU A 43 -1.49 0.80 0.27
CA GLU A 43 -2.22 0.69 -0.98
C GLU A 43 -1.56 1.71 -1.91
N ALA A 44 -1.08 1.26 -3.07
CA ALA A 44 -0.36 2.15 -3.96
C ALA A 44 -1.29 3.30 -4.39
N ASP A 45 -1.07 4.50 -3.83
CA ASP A 45 -2.08 5.55 -3.59
C ASP A 45 -2.55 6.22 -4.88
N CYS A 46 -1.85 5.97 -5.98
CA CYS A 46 -2.22 6.47 -7.29
C CYS A 46 -3.26 5.59 -8.04
N GLY A 47 -3.64 4.41 -7.54
CA GLY A 47 -4.79 3.63 -8.01
C GLY A 47 -4.61 2.68 -9.22
N THR A 48 -3.94 3.06 -10.31
CA THR A 48 -3.83 2.19 -11.51
C THR A 48 -2.44 1.58 -11.66
N LEU A 49 -2.33 0.25 -11.66
CA LEU A 49 -1.05 -0.43 -11.86
C LEU A 49 -0.59 -0.38 -13.32
N ALA A 50 0.71 -0.13 -13.50
CA ALA A 50 1.37 -0.13 -14.79
C ALA A 50 2.81 -0.64 -14.69
N THR A 51 3.36 -1.03 -15.84
CA THR A 51 4.78 -1.37 -16.02
C THR A 51 5.43 -0.30 -16.87
N VAL A 52 6.55 0.26 -16.41
CA VAL A 52 7.39 1.16 -17.20
C VAL A 52 8.02 0.36 -18.35
N LYS A 53 7.91 0.87 -19.58
CA LYS A 53 8.52 0.30 -20.78
C LYS A 53 9.42 1.32 -21.45
N ASN A 54 10.66 0.96 -21.71
CA ASN A 54 11.58 1.78 -22.49
C ASN A 54 11.44 1.43 -23.98
N LEU A 55 10.88 2.34 -24.76
CA LEU A 55 10.72 2.20 -26.20
C LEU A 55 11.70 3.10 -26.98
N THR A 56 12.80 3.52 -26.35
CA THR A 56 13.87 4.27 -27.02
C THR A 56 14.36 3.49 -28.24
N GLY A 57 14.44 4.18 -29.38
CA GLY A 57 14.78 3.58 -30.68
C GLY A 57 13.58 3.44 -31.62
N LEU A 58 12.35 3.61 -31.11
CA LEU A 58 11.17 3.87 -31.92
C LEU A 58 10.99 5.38 -32.09
N ASP A 59 10.56 5.81 -33.28
CA ASP A 59 10.44 7.24 -33.61
C ASP A 59 9.50 7.97 -32.63
N GLY A 60 9.97 9.09 -32.09
CA GLY A 60 9.23 9.89 -31.10
C GLY A 60 9.02 9.24 -29.73
N CYS A 61 9.49 8.01 -29.49
CA CYS A 61 9.24 7.29 -28.24
C CYS A 61 10.41 7.34 -27.25
N GLY A 62 10.04 7.38 -25.96
CA GLY A 62 10.95 7.18 -24.82
C GLY A 62 10.37 6.15 -23.87
N PHE A 63 10.26 6.50 -22.59
CA PHE A 63 9.52 5.68 -21.63
C PHE A 63 8.00 5.85 -21.79
N VAL A 64 7.28 4.74 -21.75
CA VAL A 64 5.81 4.69 -21.70
C VAL A 64 5.36 3.82 -20.52
N LEU A 65 4.08 3.90 -20.16
CA LEU A 65 3.49 3.05 -19.14
C LEU A 65 2.55 2.05 -19.80
N GLU A 66 2.72 0.76 -19.52
CA GLU A 66 1.87 -0.32 -20.03
C GLU A 66 0.99 -0.83 -18.89
N LEU A 67 -0.34 -0.64 -19.02
CA LEU A 67 -1.34 -1.13 -18.08
C LEU A 67 -1.42 -2.66 -18.13
N ASP A 68 -2.00 -3.27 -17.09
CA ASP A 68 -2.14 -4.73 -17.01
C ASP A 68 -2.99 -5.35 -18.13
N ASN A 69 -3.86 -4.56 -18.76
CA ASN A 69 -4.62 -4.98 -19.95
C ASN A 69 -3.86 -4.82 -21.28
N GLY A 70 -2.59 -4.42 -21.24
CA GLY A 70 -1.73 -4.19 -22.41
C GLY A 70 -1.89 -2.81 -23.07
N THR A 71 -2.79 -1.95 -22.56
CA THR A 71 -2.92 -0.57 -23.06
C THR A 71 -1.67 0.22 -22.72
N ARG A 72 -1.13 0.96 -23.70
CA ARG A 72 0.01 1.86 -23.48
C ARG A 72 -0.46 3.29 -23.25
N LEU A 73 0.22 3.96 -22.34
CA LEU A 73 0.04 5.36 -22.00
C LEU A 73 1.30 6.13 -22.39
N GLU A 74 1.13 7.11 -23.27
CA GLU A 74 2.17 8.06 -23.65
C GLU A 74 2.10 9.26 -22.72
N SER A 75 3.15 9.46 -21.92
CA SER A 75 3.15 10.51 -20.90
C SER A 75 3.48 11.88 -21.51
N TYR A 76 2.50 12.77 -21.51
CA TYR A 76 2.71 14.19 -21.75
C TYR A 76 3.20 14.87 -20.47
N ILE A 77 4.33 15.56 -20.54
CA ILE A 77 4.95 16.28 -19.41
C ILE A 77 4.81 17.79 -19.66
N PRO A 78 3.77 18.45 -19.13
CA PRO A 78 3.70 19.90 -19.18
C PRO A 78 4.66 20.54 -18.17
N ALA A 79 4.98 21.82 -18.37
CA ALA A 79 5.75 22.60 -17.40
C ALA A 79 5.03 22.69 -16.04
N GLN A 80 3.70 22.78 -16.07
CA GLN A 80 2.82 22.66 -14.92
C GLN A 80 1.63 21.77 -15.29
N ASN A 81 1.22 20.89 -14.39
CA ASN A 81 0.03 20.08 -14.51
C ASN A 81 -1.24 20.96 -14.48
N THR A 82 -2.39 20.33 -14.70
CA THR A 82 -3.71 20.99 -14.66
C THR A 82 -4.01 21.76 -13.37
N ASN A 83 -3.31 21.48 -12.27
CA ASN A 83 -3.45 22.14 -10.98
C ASN A 83 -2.36 23.20 -10.71
N GLY A 84 -1.51 23.53 -11.70
CA GLY A 84 -0.43 24.50 -11.55
C GLY A 84 0.81 23.97 -10.81
N GLN A 85 0.90 22.66 -10.59
CA GLN A 85 2.03 22.01 -9.91
C GLN A 85 2.98 21.39 -10.92
N THR A 86 4.24 21.20 -10.57
CA THR A 86 5.18 20.46 -11.42
C THR A 86 4.70 19.03 -11.67
N SER A 87 4.87 18.53 -12.90
CA SER A 87 4.55 17.13 -13.22
C SER A 87 5.30 16.17 -12.29
N PRO A 88 4.63 15.16 -11.73
CA PRO A 88 5.29 14.20 -10.83
C PRO A 88 6.36 13.37 -11.54
N LEU A 89 6.29 13.26 -12.88
CA LEU A 89 7.32 12.58 -13.68
C LEU A 89 8.64 13.32 -13.78
N GLN A 90 8.68 14.64 -13.52
CA GLN A 90 9.89 15.44 -13.77
C GLN A 90 11.09 14.99 -12.92
N ASN A 91 10.85 14.41 -11.75
CA ASN A 91 11.88 13.90 -10.86
C ASN A 91 11.69 12.41 -10.50
N PHE A 92 10.80 11.71 -11.19
CA PHE A 92 10.55 10.30 -10.92
C PHE A 92 11.54 9.42 -11.71
N PRO A 93 12.33 8.57 -11.05
CA PRO A 93 13.28 7.70 -11.75
C PRO A 93 12.52 6.58 -12.46
N LEU A 94 12.54 6.60 -13.80
CA LEU A 94 11.95 5.56 -14.63
C LEU A 94 13.00 4.54 -15.05
N THR A 95 12.72 3.26 -14.80
CA THR A 95 13.53 2.12 -15.23
C THR A 95 12.66 1.13 -16.00
N ASP A 96 13.17 0.57 -17.09
CA ASP A 96 12.44 -0.45 -17.85
C ASP A 96 12.05 -1.64 -16.97
N GLY A 97 10.80 -2.11 -17.09
CA GLY A 97 10.25 -3.21 -16.29
C GLY A 97 9.79 -2.83 -14.88
N GLN A 98 10.03 -1.59 -14.43
CA GLN A 98 9.60 -1.12 -13.10
C GLN A 98 8.07 -1.14 -12.97
N ARG A 99 7.55 -1.69 -11.87
CA ARG A 99 6.13 -1.60 -11.54
C ARG A 99 5.83 -0.31 -10.77
N VAL A 100 4.80 0.37 -11.22
CA VAL A 100 4.34 1.64 -10.66
C VAL A 100 2.81 1.64 -10.50
N SER A 101 2.32 2.47 -9.60
CA SER A 101 0.91 2.85 -9.52
C SER A 101 0.78 4.28 -10.01
N VAL A 102 -0.24 4.57 -10.82
CA VAL A 102 -0.44 5.86 -11.47
C VAL A 102 -1.90 6.29 -11.50
N SER A 103 -2.09 7.61 -11.39
CA SER A 103 -3.33 8.30 -11.78
C SER A 103 -3.00 9.21 -12.95
N TYR A 104 -3.96 9.37 -13.87
CA TYR A 104 -3.72 10.12 -15.10
C TYR A 104 -5.01 10.70 -15.68
N GLN A 105 -4.84 11.74 -16.50
CA GLN A 105 -5.91 12.34 -17.29
C GLN A 105 -5.62 12.17 -18.78
N VAL A 106 -6.61 11.76 -19.56
CA VAL A 106 -6.46 11.63 -21.01
C VAL A 106 -6.39 13.00 -21.66
N ARG A 107 -5.44 13.19 -22.57
CA ARG A 107 -5.23 14.44 -23.32
C ARG A 107 -5.55 14.23 -24.79
N GLN A 108 -6.75 14.64 -25.19
CA GLN A 108 -7.22 14.53 -26.58
C GLN A 108 -6.80 15.72 -27.45
N ASP A 109 -6.29 16.77 -26.82
CA ASP A 109 -5.90 18.04 -27.43
C ASP A 109 -4.45 18.05 -27.94
N ILE A 110 -3.73 16.94 -27.76
CA ILE A 110 -2.29 16.81 -28.04
C ILE A 110 -2.08 15.65 -29.02
N GLY A 111 -1.17 15.85 -29.98
CA GLY A 111 -0.65 14.78 -30.83
C GLY A 111 0.73 14.33 -30.36
N SER A 112 1.08 13.08 -30.64
CA SER A 112 2.39 12.50 -30.37
C SER A 112 2.91 11.80 -31.62
N TYR A 113 4.21 11.87 -31.86
CA TYR A 113 4.88 11.12 -32.92
C TYR A 113 5.07 9.64 -32.56
N CYS A 114 5.07 9.30 -31.25
CA CYS A 114 5.26 7.92 -30.80
C CYS A 114 4.07 7.02 -31.19
N MET A 115 2.83 7.49 -31.06
CA MET A 115 1.60 6.84 -31.55
C MET A 115 1.43 5.36 -31.12
N VAL A 116 1.99 4.97 -29.98
CA VAL A 116 1.90 3.60 -29.45
C VAL A 116 0.72 3.41 -28.49
N GLY A 117 0.05 4.50 -28.10
CA GLY A 117 -0.96 4.42 -27.05
C GLY A 117 -1.77 5.70 -26.85
N THR A 118 -2.48 5.72 -25.72
CA THR A 118 -3.30 6.88 -25.31
C THR A 118 -2.39 7.94 -24.71
N ILE A 119 -2.49 9.18 -25.18
CA ILE A 119 -1.73 10.30 -24.62
C ILE A 119 -2.40 10.74 -23.32
N VAL A 120 -1.61 10.80 -22.25
CA VAL A 120 -2.10 11.12 -20.91
C VAL A 120 -1.15 12.06 -20.18
N GLU A 121 -1.71 12.85 -19.27
CA GLU A 121 -0.96 13.58 -18.26
C GLU A 121 -0.97 12.78 -16.96
N ILE A 122 0.19 12.39 -16.46
CA ILE A 122 0.30 11.68 -15.18
C ILE A 122 0.12 12.68 -14.03
N THR A 123 -0.88 12.44 -13.18
CA THR A 123 -1.20 13.29 -12.03
C THR A 123 -0.65 12.74 -10.71
N CYS A 124 -0.33 11.45 -10.65
CA CYS A 124 0.28 10.77 -9.51
C CYS A 124 1.11 9.59 -10.03
N ILE A 125 2.29 9.36 -9.47
CA ILE A 125 3.09 8.16 -9.74
C ILE A 125 3.88 7.73 -8.50
N GLU A 126 3.82 6.44 -8.19
CA GLU A 126 4.50 5.82 -7.06
C GLU A 126 5.12 4.48 -7.45
N THR A 127 6.22 4.11 -6.79
CA THR A 127 6.80 2.77 -6.91
C THR A 127 5.95 1.75 -6.17
N VAL A 128 5.64 0.64 -6.81
CA VAL A 128 5.02 -0.49 -6.11
C VAL A 128 6.13 -1.31 -5.49
N ALA A 129 6.10 -1.51 -4.17
CA ALA A 129 7.05 -2.40 -3.50
C ALA A 129 6.96 -3.79 -4.13
N ALA A 130 8.11 -4.41 -4.43
CA ALA A 130 8.12 -5.80 -4.84
C ALA A 130 7.44 -6.63 -3.73
N PRO A 131 6.55 -7.59 -4.07
CA PRO A 131 6.01 -8.49 -3.06
C PRO A 131 7.20 -9.14 -2.37
N SER A 132 7.30 -8.99 -1.05
CA SER A 132 8.28 -9.70 -0.25
C SER A 132 8.05 -11.19 -0.48
N GLU A 133 8.98 -11.82 -1.20
CA GLU A 133 9.03 -13.26 -1.38
C GLU A 133 9.25 -13.86 0.00
N ASN A 134 8.16 -14.32 0.63
CA ASN A 134 8.23 -14.89 1.96
C ASN A 134 8.55 -16.39 1.81
N THR A 135 9.85 -16.69 1.94
CA THR A 135 10.49 -18.00 2.17
C THR A 135 10.51 -19.02 1.03
#